data_AF-A0A7W8WDM6-F1
#
_entry.id   AF-A0A7W8WDM6-F1
#
_cell.length_a   1.000
_cell.length_b   1.000
_cell.length_c   1.000
_cell.angle_alpha   90.00
_cell.angle_beta   90.00
_cell.angle_gamma   90.00
#
_symmetry.space_group_name_H-M   'P 1'
#
loop_
_entity.id
_entity.type
_entity.pdbx_description
1 polymer ?
#
loop_
_entity_poly.entity_id
_entity_poly.type
_entity_poly.pdbx_seq_one_letter_code
_entity_poly.pdbx_strand_id
1 'polypeptide(L)' 'MKTQAEKFWIVWCPTGAKPPSYRHTNFGSAAMEAERLAQANPGREFFVLGAEMSYCAIAMQRVEYFDGIPF' A
#
# COMPACT_ATOMS: atom_id res chain seq x y z
N MET A 1 5.23 -21.71 -9.41
CA MET A 1 6.20 -20.94 -8.58
C MET A 1 5.41 -19.94 -7.76
N LYS A 2 5.51 -19.98 -6.43
CA LYS A 2 4.98 -18.91 -5.58
C LYS A 2 6.05 -17.82 -5.55
N THR A 3 5.76 -16.66 -6.12
CA THR A 3 6.65 -15.51 -5.97
C THR A 3 6.31 -14.90 -4.61
N GLN A 4 7.27 -14.77 -3.71
CA GLN A 4 7.07 -14.06 -2.44
C GLN A 4 7.54 -12.63 -2.65
N ALA A 5 6.78 -11.64 -2.18
CA ALA A 5 7.18 -10.25 -2.25
C ALA A 5 7.02 -9.59 -0.88
N GLU A 6 7.83 -8.58 -0.58
CA GLU A 6 7.73 -7.84 0.67
C GLU A 6 6.41 -7.06 0.72
N LYS A 7 5.72 -7.16 1.87
CA LYS A 7 4.49 -6.40 2.09
C LYS A 7 4.78 -4.91 1.94
N PHE A 8 3.89 -4.23 1.24
CA PHE A 8 3.98 -2.78 1.06
C PHE A 8 2.64 -2.14 1.39
N TRP A 9 2.70 -0.85 1.69
CA TRP A 9 1.55 -0.02 2.02
C TRP A 9 1.41 1.10 1.00
N ILE A 10 0.17 1.49 0.71
CA ILE A 10 -0.15 2.65 -0.11
C ILE A 10 -1.07 3.59 0.67
N VAL A 11 -1.01 4.87 0.35
CA VAL A 11 -1.98 5.87 0.83
C VAL A 11 -2.98 6.13 -0.29
N TRP A 12 -4.25 5.83 -0.03
CA TRP A 12 -5.33 5.95 -1.00
C TRP A 12 -6.35 7.01 -0.59
N CYS A 13 -6.71 7.89 -1.52
CA CYS A 13 -7.79 8.86 -1.35
C CYS A 13 -8.95 8.47 -2.28
N PRO A 14 -10.15 8.12 -1.75
CA PRO A 14 -11.29 7.71 -2.58
C PRO A 14 -11.81 8.83 -3.48
N THR A 15 -11.66 10.08 -3.06
CA THR A 15 -12.04 11.28 -3.82
C THR A 15 -10.88 11.82 -4.68
N GLY A 16 -9.72 11.16 -4.66
CA GLY A 16 -8.55 11.53 -5.43
C GLY A 16 -8.70 11.16 -6.91
N ALA A 17 -8.29 12.06 -7.80
CA ALA A 17 -8.34 11.81 -9.26
C ALA A 17 -7.23 10.86 -9.76
N LYS A 18 -6.19 10.60 -8.95
CA LYS A 18 -5.03 9.80 -9.33
C LYS A 18 -4.86 8.60 -8.39
N PRO A 19 -4.54 7.41 -8.93
CA PRO A 19 -4.21 6.26 -8.11
C PRO A 19 -2.89 6.50 -7.33
N PRO A 20 -2.69 5.83 -6.19
CA PRO A 20 -1.46 5.94 -5.41
C PRO A 20 -0.25 5.49 -6.22
N SER A 21 0.79 6.33 -6.28
CA SER A 21 2.01 6.05 -7.05
C SER A 21 3.19 5.57 -6.20
N TYR A 22 3.13 5.73 -4.88
CA TYR A 22 4.21 5.39 -3.97
C TYR A 22 3.87 4.19 -3.09
N ARG A 23 4.84 3.27 -2.95
CA ARG A 23 4.75 2.09 -2.07
C ARG A 23 5.65 2.32 -0.86
N HIS A 24 5.05 2.42 0.32
CA HIS A 24 5.75 2.49 1.59
C HIS A 24 6.16 1.09 2.02
N THR A 25 7.37 0.94 2.56
CA THR A 25 7.93 -0.34 3.02
C THR A 25 7.47 -0.74 4.41
N ASN A 26 6.80 0.16 5.15
CA ASN A 26 6.24 -0.11 6.46
C ASN A 26 4.98 0.74 6.71
N PHE A 27 4.12 0.25 7.61
CA PHE A 27 2.88 0.92 7.99
C PHE A 27 3.11 2.33 8.55
N GLY A 28 4.13 2.53 9.41
CA GLY A 28 4.39 3.82 10.05
C GLY A 28 4.67 4.94 9.06
N SER A 29 5.49 4.67 8.05
CA SER A 29 5.78 5.62 6.96
C SER A 29 4.52 5.97 6.17
N ALA A 30 3.64 4.99 5.90
CA ALA A 30 2.37 5.24 5.21
C ALA A 30 1.39 6.05 6.07
N ALA A 31 1.32 5.77 7.37
CA ALA A 31 0.47 6.50 8.31
C ALA A 31 0.88 7.97 8.44
N MET A 32 2.19 8.24 8.57
CA MET A 32 2.71 9.60 8.58
C MET A 32 2.37 10.36 7.29
N GLU A 33 2.47 9.71 6.14
CA GLU A 33 2.14 10.33 4.86
C GLU A 33 0.63 10.58 4.71
N ALA A 34 -0.21 9.65 5.16
CA ALA A 34 -1.66 9.84 5.17
C ALA A 34 -2.06 11.03 6.05
N GLU A 35 -1.45 11.16 7.23
CA GLU A 35 -1.67 12.31 8.12
C GLU A 35 -1.24 13.62 7.44
N ARG A 36 -0.03 13.66 6.88
CA ARG A 36 0.50 14.84 6.16
C ARG A 36 -0.44 15.27 5.02
N LEU A 37 -0.98 14.30 4.26
CA LEU A 37 -1.90 14.55 3.16
C LEU A 37 -3.26 15.03 3.62
N ALA A 38 -3.80 14.49 4.72
CA ALA A 38 -5.05 14.92 5.32
C ALA A 38 -4.96 16.36 5.85
N GLN A 39 -3.85 16.72 6.49
CA GLN A 39 -3.59 18.09 6.95
C GLN A 39 -3.48 19.07 5.77
N ALA A 40 -2.83 18.67 4.68
CA ALA A 40 -2.68 19.50 3.49
C ALA A 40 -3.97 19.62 2.66
N ASN A 41 -4.94 18.72 2.83
CA ASN A 41 -6.19 18.68 2.06
C ASN A 41 -7.40 18.47 2.99
N PRO A 42 -7.81 19.49 3.76
CA PRO A 42 -8.95 19.39 4.66
C PRO A 42 -10.24 18.93 3.96
N GLY A 43 -11.01 18.08 4.63
CA GLY A 43 -12.26 17.52 4.10
C GLY A 43 -12.07 16.34 3.14
N ARG A 44 -10.84 15.90 2.89
CA ARG A 44 -10.55 14.64 2.17
C ARG A 44 -10.07 13.57 3.12
N GLU A 45 -10.47 12.35 2.84
CA GLU A 45 -10.05 11.17 3.60
C GLU A 45 -8.88 10.47 2.88
N PHE A 46 -7.92 10.01 3.68
CA PHE A 46 -6.76 9.26 3.22
C PHE A 46 -6.67 7.96 4.04
N PHE A 47 -6.64 6.83 3.34
CA PHE A 47 -6.64 5.49 3.90
C PHE A 47 -5.27 4.85 3.70
N VAL A 48 -4.77 4.20 4.74
CA VAL A 48 -3.55 3.38 4.65
C VAL A 48 -3.95 1.94 4.34
N LEU A 49 -3.48 1.41 3.21
CA LEU A 49 -3.83 0.07 2.73
C LEU A 49 -2.57 -0.78 2.58
N GLY A 50 -2.55 -1.97 3.20
CA GLY A 50 -1.49 -2.96 3.04
C GLY A 50 -1.83 -3.99 1.95
N ALA A 51 -0.86 -4.35 1.11
CA ALA A 51 -1.03 -5.39 0.11
C ALA A 51 -0.95 -6.78 0.75
N GLU A 52 -2.05 -7.55 0.71
CA GLU A 52 -2.07 -8.93 1.22
C GLU A 52 -1.84 -9.96 0.09
N MET A 53 -2.40 -9.72 -1.10
CA MET A 53 -2.31 -10.63 -2.26
C MET A 53 -2.39 -9.86 -3.58
N SER A 54 -1.75 -10.39 -4.63
CA SER A 54 -1.90 -9.88 -6.00
C SER A 54 -1.97 -11.00 -7.03
N TYR A 55 -2.78 -10.82 -8.08
CA TYR A 55 -2.99 -11.77 -9.17
C TYR A 55 -2.65 -11.13 -10.52
N CYS A 56 -1.88 -11.81 -11.36
CA CYS A 56 -1.58 -11.39 -12.74
C CYS A 56 -1.78 -12.56 -13.71
N ALA A 57 -2.56 -12.36 -14.77
CA ALA A 57 -3.10 -13.43 -15.64
C ALA A 57 -2.37 -13.60 -16.99
N ILE A 58 -1.20 -12.98 -17.18
CA ILE A 58 -0.44 -13.06 -18.45
C ILE A 58 0.30 -14.42 -18.56
N ALA A 59 0.62 -15.02 -17.41
CA ALA A 59 0.80 -16.44 -17.12
C ALA A 59 0.62 -16.54 -15.60
N MET A 60 -0.38 -17.28 -15.12
CA MET A 60 -0.92 -17.14 -13.75
C MET A 60 0.18 -17.19 -12.66
N GLN A 61 0.47 -16.05 -12.04
CA GLN A 61 1.39 -15.93 -10.91
C GLN A 61 0.64 -15.45 -9.66
N ARG A 62 0.72 -16.23 -8.59
CA ARG A 62 0.22 -15.89 -7.25
C ARG A 62 1.38 -15.39 -6.41
N VAL A 63 1.22 -14.21 -5.82
CA VAL A 63 2.20 -13.60 -4.92
C VAL A 63 1.61 -13.43 -3.53
N GLU A 64 2.31 -13.97 -2.52
CA GLU A 64 1.98 -13.83 -1.10
C GLU A 64 2.96 -12.84 -0.45
N TYR A 65 2.41 -11.91 0.33
CA TYR A 65 3.16 -10.86 1.01
C TYR A 65 3.29 -11.18 2.49
N PHE A 66 4.48 -10.98 3.06
CA PHE A 66 4.79 -11.36 4.44
C PHE A 66 5.37 -10.18 5.21
N ASP A 67 5.05 -10.11 6.50
CA ASP A 67 5.65 -9.18 7.45
C ASP A 67 7.05 -9.70 7.83
N GLY A 68 8.10 -9.09 7.30
CA GLY A 68 9.48 -9.42 7.66
C GLY A 68 9.79 -8.90 9.07
N ILE A 69 9.49 -9.69 10.11
CA ILE A 69 9.88 -9.38 11.49
C ILE A 69 11.26 -10.01 11.75
N PRO A 70 12.33 -9.22 12.01
CA PRO A 70 13.61 -9.75 12.46
C PRO A 70 13.48 -10.25 13.92
N PHE A 71 14.08 -11.41 14.21
CA PHE A 71 14.18 -11.98 15.56
C PHE A 71 15.23 -11.26 16.41
#